data_AF-A0A4Y7SIJ6-F1
#
_entry.id   AF-A0A4Y7SIJ6-F1
#
_cell.length_a   1.000
_cell.length_b   1.000
_cell.length_c   1.000
_cell.angle_alpha   90.00
_cell.angle_beta   90.00
_cell.angle_gamma   90.00
#
_symmetry.space_group_name_H-M   'P 1'
#
loop_
_entity.id
_entity.type
_entity.pdbx_description
1 polymer ?
#
loop_
_entity_poly.entity_id
_entity_poly.type
_entity_poly.pdbx_seq_one_letter_code
_entity_poly.pdbx_strand_id
1 'polypeptide(L)'
;MDPEVVAEIVSQIPLYQISQTLRFTQLPAFTALLYHYILTFNDEVSQIWPQPTWKTGKILFLATKYTTIIYVAHLLILNWPHNYGISVPGCEALGTVVSVSGILARTFAEGTLWLCLYALLQGKSEFFYLLVVAFLACSIPANVLNAIDVMSQRAVPQDTISLLLGYPCNFLVRQRPDLSAIGAYISLARTSLTLVAGLATLIIRYRNQNHNLIRVIRREGGMYYISSLVLLFLACLTSTPKSPITNAVQSETIWSLKLLFTTVFADRLLLRMKKVDDPGTQAVISSLVFDHDSDQSTPLSGGSGDPGEEALRDEREAPNPEEGEIVSVVETREKELGKRVEV
;
A
#
# COMPACT_ATOMS: atom_id res chain seq x y z
N MET A 1 23.46 -46.23 -7.66
CA MET A 1 22.25 -45.41 -7.48
C MET A 1 21.18 -46.08 -8.31
N ASP A 2 20.06 -46.46 -7.72
CA ASP A 2 19.05 -47.24 -8.43
C ASP A 2 18.43 -46.42 -9.56
N PRO A 3 18.18 -47.02 -10.73
CA PRO A 3 17.64 -46.30 -11.88
C PRO A 3 16.27 -45.68 -11.61
N GLU A 4 15.49 -46.28 -10.70
CA GLU A 4 14.19 -45.75 -10.25
C GLU A 4 14.34 -44.42 -9.52
N VAL A 5 15.32 -44.29 -8.62
CA VAL A 5 15.62 -43.05 -7.89
C VAL A 5 16.07 -41.95 -8.85
N VAL A 6 16.88 -42.30 -9.85
CA VAL A 6 17.32 -41.36 -10.88
C VAL A 6 16.13 -40.86 -11.71
N ALA A 7 15.22 -41.74 -12.10
CA ALA A 7 14.02 -41.37 -12.85
C ALA A 7 13.10 -40.45 -12.03
N GLU A 8 12.94 -40.73 -10.74
CA GLU A 8 12.17 -39.88 -9.83
C GLU A 8 12.79 -38.49 -9.69
N ILE A 9 14.10 -38.38 -9.45
CA ILE A 9 14.80 -37.08 -9.37
C ILE A 9 14.66 -36.30 -10.67
N VAL A 10 14.87 -36.95 -11.82
CA VAL A 10 14.75 -36.29 -13.13
C VAL A 10 13.34 -35.76 -13.37
N SER A 11 12.30 -36.46 -12.90
CA SER A 11 10.91 -36.00 -13.02
C SER A 11 10.62 -34.73 -12.21
N GLN A 12 11.38 -34.45 -11.15
CA GLN A 12 11.19 -33.27 -10.29
C GLN A 12 12.00 -32.05 -10.71
N ILE A 13 12.97 -32.20 -11.62
CA ILE A 13 13.81 -31.08 -12.12
C ILE A 13 12.97 -29.88 -12.60
N PRO A 14 11.88 -30.04 -13.38
CA PRO A 14 11.08 -28.90 -13.84
C PRO A 14 10.44 -28.13 -12.68
N LEU A 15 9.95 -28.84 -11.65
CA LEU A 15 9.38 -28.21 -10.46
C LEU A 15 10.44 -27.40 -9.71
N TYR A 16 11.65 -27.94 -9.58
CA TYR A 16 12.77 -27.22 -8.97
C TYR A 16 13.12 -25.94 -9.74
N GLN A 17 13.20 -26.01 -11.08
CA GLN A 17 13.49 -24.86 -11.93
C GLN A 17 12.42 -23.76 -11.80
N ILE A 18 11.15 -24.14 -11.74
CA ILE A 18 10.05 -23.21 -11.47
C ILE A 18 10.28 -22.55 -10.11
N SER A 19 10.40 -23.31 -9.02
CA SER A 19 10.60 -22.79 -7.67
C SER A 19 11.86 -21.92 -7.54
N GLN A 20 12.94 -22.24 -8.24
CA GLN A 20 14.13 -21.39 -8.30
C GLN A 20 13.85 -20.06 -9.01
N THR A 21 13.15 -20.10 -10.13
CA THR A 21 12.78 -18.88 -10.85
C THR A 21 11.86 -17.99 -10.02
N LEU A 22 10.90 -18.58 -9.29
CA LEU A 22 10.02 -17.84 -8.37
C LEU A 22 10.83 -17.06 -7.32
N ARG A 23 11.81 -17.71 -6.70
CA ARG A 23 12.66 -17.06 -5.69
C ARG A 23 13.46 -15.90 -6.27
N PHE A 24 14.00 -16.06 -7.47
CA PHE A 24 14.76 -15.00 -8.14
C PHE A 24 13.90 -13.83 -8.60
N THR A 25 12.61 -14.03 -8.89
CA THR A 25 11.71 -12.93 -9.24
C THR A 25 11.13 -12.22 -8.02
N GLN A 26 10.89 -12.95 -6.93
CA GLN A 26 10.34 -12.41 -5.68
C GLN A 26 11.37 -11.64 -4.85
N LEU A 27 12.61 -12.14 -4.75
CA LEU A 27 13.64 -11.54 -3.89
C LEU A 27 13.93 -10.06 -4.23
N PRO A 28 14.09 -9.64 -5.51
CA PRO A 28 14.27 -8.24 -5.85
C PRO A 28 13.07 -7.38 -5.46
N ALA A 29 11.84 -7.88 -5.62
CA ALA A 29 10.63 -7.16 -5.24
C ALA A 29 10.56 -6.94 -3.72
N PHE A 30 10.85 -7.97 -2.93
CA PHE A 30 10.89 -7.87 -1.47
C PHE A 30 12.00 -6.93 -1.00
N THR A 31 13.18 -7.03 -1.61
CA THR A 31 14.32 -6.16 -1.29
C THR A 31 14.01 -4.70 -1.60
N ALA A 32 13.45 -4.43 -2.79
CA ALA A 32 13.05 -3.07 -3.19
C ALA A 32 11.97 -2.50 -2.26
N LEU A 33 11.02 -3.33 -1.84
CA LEU A 33 9.96 -2.93 -0.92
C LEU A 33 10.51 -2.58 0.47
N LEU A 34 11.33 -3.46 1.06
CA LEU A 34 11.94 -3.22 2.37
C LEU A 34 12.87 -2.01 2.32
N TYR A 35 13.66 -1.87 1.26
CA TYR A 35 14.50 -0.69 1.03
C TYR A 35 13.66 0.59 0.97
N HIS A 36 12.54 0.58 0.25
CA HIS A 36 11.60 1.71 0.22
C HIS A 36 11.07 2.03 1.62
N TYR A 37 10.68 1.03 2.41
CA TYR A 37 10.19 1.24 3.78
C TYR A 37 11.22 1.80 4.75
N ILE A 38 12.49 1.40 4.60
CA ILE A 38 13.61 1.96 5.36
C ILE A 38 13.81 3.43 4.97
N LEU A 39 13.82 3.73 3.67
CA LEU A 39 13.99 5.10 3.19
C LEU A 39 12.85 6.03 3.63
N THR A 40 11.60 5.54 3.67
CA THR A 40 10.45 6.35 4.11
C THR A 40 10.20 6.33 5.61
N PHE A 41 11.05 5.66 6.40
CA PHE A 41 10.85 5.55 7.85
C PHE A 41 10.96 6.91 8.55
N ASN A 42 11.93 7.75 8.17
CA ASN A 42 12.07 9.10 8.75
C ASN A 42 10.85 9.99 8.44
N ASP A 43 10.32 9.91 7.22
CA ASP A 43 9.10 10.62 6.84
C ASP A 43 7.88 10.12 7.61
N GLU A 44 7.78 8.80 7.83
CA GLU A 44 6.74 8.20 8.65
C GLU A 44 6.81 8.72 10.10
N VAL A 45 7.98 8.66 10.74
CA VAL A 45 8.16 9.06 12.15
C VAL A 45 7.95 10.56 12.33
N SER A 46 8.42 11.39 11.41
CA SER A 46 8.23 12.84 11.51
C SER A 46 6.79 13.27 11.21
N GLN A 47 6.12 12.60 10.28
CA GLN A 47 4.81 13.03 9.83
C GLN A 47 3.70 12.25 10.56
N ILE A 48 3.65 10.93 10.45
CA ILE A 48 2.51 10.09 10.87
C ILE A 48 2.43 9.89 12.39
N TRP A 49 3.57 9.69 13.05
CA TRP A 49 3.61 9.35 14.47
C TRP A 49 3.13 10.48 15.40
N PRO A 50 3.52 11.75 15.22
CA PRO A 50 3.15 12.84 16.12
C PRO A 50 1.66 13.20 16.10
N GLN A 51 0.89 12.64 15.16
CA GLN A 51 -0.55 12.86 15.13
C GLN A 51 -1.22 12.23 16.37
N PRO A 52 -1.86 13.05 17.22
CA PRO A 52 -2.40 12.59 18.51
C PRO A 52 -3.61 11.68 18.35
N THR A 53 -4.33 11.78 17.24
CA THR A 53 -5.59 11.08 16.99
C THR A 53 -5.44 9.91 16.01
N TRP A 54 -6.04 8.77 16.35
CA TRP A 54 -6.08 7.56 15.52
C TRP A 54 -7.10 7.71 14.39
N LYS A 55 -6.70 8.43 13.36
CA LYS A 55 -7.55 8.69 12.19
C LYS A 55 -7.48 7.58 11.15
N THR A 56 -8.54 7.43 10.37
CA THR A 56 -8.68 6.36 9.37
C THR A 56 -7.49 6.30 8.40
N GLY A 57 -6.98 7.46 7.95
CA GLY A 57 -5.80 7.52 7.09
C GLY A 57 -4.53 6.98 7.76
N LYS A 58 -4.32 7.27 9.05
CA LYS A 58 -3.19 6.75 9.84
C LYS A 58 -3.32 5.24 10.04
N ILE A 59 -4.53 4.76 10.37
CA ILE A 59 -4.79 3.32 10.52
C ILE A 59 -4.52 2.59 9.20
N LEU A 60 -5.06 3.06 8.07
CA LEU A 60 -4.84 2.44 6.77
C LEU A 60 -3.38 2.48 6.33
N PHE A 61 -2.67 3.58 6.59
CA PHE A 61 -1.23 3.70 6.31
C PHE A 61 -0.43 2.63 7.06
N LEU A 62 -0.55 2.61 8.40
CA LEU A 62 0.18 1.69 9.25
C LEU A 62 -0.23 0.24 8.96
N ALA A 63 -1.52 -0.02 8.82
CA ALA A 63 -2.04 -1.35 8.50
C ALA A 63 -1.51 -1.86 7.15
N THR A 64 -1.46 -1.01 6.10
CA THR A 64 -0.89 -1.39 4.81
C THR A 64 0.59 -1.75 4.95
N LYS A 65 1.39 -0.87 5.56
CA LYS A 65 2.84 -1.05 5.67
C LYS A 65 3.22 -2.26 6.51
N TYR A 66 2.75 -2.32 7.76
CA TYR A 66 3.16 -3.37 8.70
C TYR A 66 2.55 -4.73 8.36
N THR A 67 1.33 -4.80 7.82
CA THR A 67 0.79 -6.08 7.33
C THR A 67 1.59 -6.60 6.14
N THR A 68 2.07 -5.72 5.25
CA THR A 68 2.94 -6.13 4.14
C THR A 68 4.30 -6.63 4.64
N ILE A 69 4.89 -5.99 5.65
CA ILE A 69 6.14 -6.48 6.28
C ILE A 69 5.94 -7.87 6.87
N ILE A 70 4.85 -8.06 7.63
CA ILE A 70 4.48 -9.37 8.19
C ILE A 70 4.33 -10.40 7.06
N TYR A 71 3.61 -10.05 6.00
CA TYR A 71 3.40 -10.91 4.85
C TYR A 71 4.72 -11.35 4.19
N VAL A 72 5.61 -10.40 3.89
CA VAL A 72 6.93 -10.67 3.28
C VAL A 72 7.80 -11.51 4.20
N ALA A 73 7.83 -11.22 5.50
CA ALA A 73 8.60 -12.00 6.47
C ALA A 73 8.15 -13.46 6.50
N HIS A 74 6.84 -13.72 6.53
CA HIS A 74 6.32 -15.09 6.52
C HIS A 74 6.51 -15.78 5.16
N LEU A 75 6.46 -15.05 4.04
CA LEU A 75 6.80 -15.59 2.74
C LEU A 75 8.28 -16.01 2.65
N LEU A 76 9.19 -15.23 3.24
CA LEU A 76 10.60 -15.60 3.32
C LEU A 76 10.80 -16.85 4.19
N ILE A 77 10.09 -16.97 5.30
CA ILE A 77 10.12 -18.19 6.12
C ILE A 77 9.62 -19.40 5.33
N LEU A 78 8.48 -19.29 4.63
CA LEU A 78 7.92 -20.46 3.92
C LEU A 78 8.66 -20.86 2.65
N ASN A 79 9.17 -19.89 1.88
CA ASN A 79 9.68 -20.14 0.53
C ASN A 79 11.22 -20.19 0.45
N TRP A 80 11.94 -19.77 1.50
CA TRP A 80 13.39 -19.76 1.48
C TRP A 80 13.97 -21.02 2.11
N PRO A 81 14.98 -21.64 1.48
CA PRO A 81 15.56 -22.87 2.00
C PRO A 81 16.21 -22.62 3.36
N HIS A 82 15.72 -23.33 4.37
CA HIS A 82 16.27 -23.38 5.72
C HIS A 82 16.04 -24.76 6.34
N ASN A 83 17.02 -25.28 7.08
CA ASN A 83 16.97 -26.64 7.64
C ASN A 83 16.12 -26.77 8.92
N TYR A 84 15.25 -25.80 9.22
CA TYR A 84 14.33 -25.89 10.36
C TYR A 84 13.16 -26.82 10.04
N GLY A 85 13.03 -27.89 10.83
CA GLY A 85 11.88 -28.79 10.77
C GLY A 85 10.63 -28.14 11.38
N ILE A 86 9.70 -27.73 10.53
CA ILE A 86 8.39 -27.22 10.95
C ILE A 86 7.41 -28.39 10.94
N SER A 87 6.59 -28.53 11.99
CA SER A 87 5.55 -29.55 12.01
C SER A 87 4.49 -29.27 10.93
N VAL A 88 3.85 -30.31 10.39
CA VAL A 88 2.75 -30.18 9.41
C VAL A 88 1.66 -29.18 9.85
N PRO A 89 1.12 -29.24 11.09
CA PRO A 89 0.15 -28.22 11.55
C PRO A 89 0.75 -26.82 11.64
N GLY A 90 2.06 -26.70 11.94
CA GLY A 90 2.77 -25.43 11.90
C GLY A 90 2.85 -24.84 10.49
N CYS A 91 3.13 -25.66 9.49
CA CYS A 91 3.12 -25.26 8.08
C CYS A 91 1.73 -24.81 7.61
N GLU A 92 0.68 -25.52 7.99
CA GLU A 92 -0.71 -25.16 7.67
C GLU A 92 -1.10 -23.81 8.32
N ALA A 93 -0.73 -23.61 9.59
CA ALA A 93 -0.95 -22.35 10.29
C ALA A 93 -0.17 -21.20 9.64
N LEU A 94 1.12 -21.38 9.32
CA LEU A 94 1.93 -20.37 8.64
C LEU A 94 1.40 -20.04 7.24
N GLY A 95 1.00 -21.05 6.46
CA GLY A 95 0.38 -20.85 5.14
C GLY A 95 -0.93 -20.05 5.23
N THR A 96 -1.72 -20.29 6.27
CA THR A 96 -2.93 -19.50 6.56
C THR A 96 -2.58 -18.05 6.91
N VAL A 97 -1.60 -17.82 7.80
CA VAL A 97 -1.14 -16.48 8.20
C VAL A 97 -0.60 -15.69 7.01
N VAL A 98 0.24 -16.30 6.17
CA VAL A 98 0.73 -15.70 4.91
C VAL A 98 -0.44 -15.27 4.05
N SER A 99 -1.42 -16.15 3.87
CA SER A 99 -2.52 -15.85 2.97
C SER A 99 -3.45 -14.76 3.50
N VAL A 100 -3.77 -14.80 4.80
CA VAL A 100 -4.58 -13.76 5.46
C VAL A 100 -3.87 -12.41 5.45
N SER A 101 -2.58 -12.37 5.82
CA SER A 101 -1.80 -11.13 5.78
C SER A 101 -1.68 -10.57 4.35
N GLY A 102 -1.50 -11.42 3.33
CA GLY A 102 -1.50 -11.01 1.93
C GLY A 102 -2.83 -10.41 1.47
N ILE A 103 -3.97 -11.00 1.88
CA ILE A 103 -5.32 -10.47 1.59
C ILE A 103 -5.51 -9.11 2.27
N LEU A 104 -5.15 -9.00 3.55
CA LEU A 104 -5.26 -7.77 4.33
C LEU A 104 -4.37 -6.65 3.76
N ALA A 105 -3.10 -6.93 3.50
CA ALA A 105 -2.16 -5.96 2.91
C ALA A 105 -2.70 -5.37 1.60
N ARG A 106 -3.22 -6.23 0.71
CA ARG A 106 -3.85 -5.80 -0.55
C ARG A 106 -5.10 -4.97 -0.30
N THR A 107 -5.98 -5.42 0.60
CA THR A 107 -7.24 -4.73 0.91
C THR A 107 -6.99 -3.35 1.51
N PHE A 108 -5.98 -3.19 2.39
CA PHE A 108 -5.63 -1.89 2.96
C PHE A 108 -4.99 -0.94 1.94
N ALA A 109 -4.12 -1.45 1.06
CA ALA A 109 -3.54 -0.65 -0.02
C ALA A 109 -4.61 -0.15 -1.00
N GLU A 110 -5.62 -0.97 -1.28
CA GLU A 110 -6.78 -0.57 -2.08
C GLU A 110 -7.71 0.37 -1.30
N GLY A 111 -7.99 0.10 -0.03
CA GLY A 111 -8.79 1.00 0.82
C GLY A 111 -8.21 2.41 0.87
N THR A 112 -6.88 2.52 0.91
CA THR A 112 -6.15 3.79 0.77
C THR A 112 -6.50 4.52 -0.52
N LEU A 113 -6.55 3.83 -1.67
CA LEU A 113 -6.97 4.43 -2.94
C LEU A 113 -8.40 4.94 -2.90
N TRP A 114 -9.31 4.17 -2.33
CA TRP A 114 -10.71 4.57 -2.21
C TRP A 114 -10.86 5.81 -1.34
N LEU A 115 -10.06 5.92 -0.27
CA LEU A 115 -9.95 7.14 0.55
C LEU A 115 -9.43 8.33 -0.27
N CYS A 116 -8.40 8.13 -1.10
CA CYS A 116 -7.87 9.18 -1.97
C CYS A 116 -8.89 9.64 -3.02
N LEU A 117 -9.65 8.70 -3.60
CA LEU A 117 -10.76 9.01 -4.52
C LEU A 117 -11.86 9.80 -3.80
N TYR A 118 -12.17 9.42 -2.57
CA TYR A 118 -13.14 10.14 -1.74
C TYR A 118 -12.70 11.59 -1.47
N ALA A 119 -11.41 11.81 -1.15
CA ALA A 119 -10.85 13.15 -1.00
C ALA A 119 -10.97 13.97 -2.31
N LEU A 120 -10.74 13.34 -3.47
CA LEU A 120 -10.94 13.98 -4.78
C LEU A 120 -12.40 14.38 -5.05
N LEU A 121 -13.36 13.68 -4.46
CA LEU A 121 -14.79 14.00 -4.55
C LEU A 121 -15.23 15.16 -3.64
N GLN A 122 -14.29 15.92 -3.06
CA GLN A 122 -14.51 16.97 -2.04
C GLN A 122 -15.15 16.43 -0.76
N GLY A 123 -15.05 15.12 -0.54
CA GLY A 123 -15.57 14.42 0.63
C GLY A 123 -16.97 14.82 1.10
N LYS A 124 -17.92 14.92 0.17
CA LYS A 124 -19.33 14.94 0.56
C LYS A 124 -19.69 13.58 1.15
N SER A 125 -20.36 13.56 2.30
CA SER A 125 -20.75 12.34 3.02
C SER A 125 -21.58 11.38 2.14
N GLU A 126 -22.39 11.88 1.21
CA GLU A 126 -23.14 11.04 0.26
C GLU A 126 -22.23 10.14 -0.58
N PHE A 127 -21.14 10.70 -1.13
CA PHE A 127 -20.17 9.92 -1.90
C PHE A 127 -19.36 8.99 -1.01
N PHE A 128 -19.17 9.32 0.26
CA PHE A 128 -18.51 8.44 1.22
C PHE A 128 -19.25 7.12 1.35
N TYR A 129 -20.54 7.18 1.66
CA TYR A 129 -21.36 5.97 1.85
C TYR A 129 -21.45 5.16 0.56
N LEU A 130 -21.62 5.81 -0.60
CA LEU A 130 -21.63 5.13 -1.90
C LEU A 130 -20.32 4.39 -2.14
N LEU A 131 -19.18 5.05 -1.94
CA LEU A 131 -17.86 4.45 -2.14
C LEU A 131 -17.59 3.31 -1.16
N VAL A 132 -17.94 3.46 0.12
CA VAL A 132 -17.77 2.40 1.13
C VAL A 132 -18.63 1.19 0.79
N VAL A 133 -19.91 1.40 0.44
CA VAL A 133 -20.81 0.30 0.05
C VAL A 133 -20.28 -0.41 -1.20
N ALA A 134 -19.87 0.33 -2.23
CA ALA A 134 -19.30 -0.27 -3.44
C ALA A 134 -18.00 -1.03 -3.17
N PHE A 135 -17.12 -0.47 -2.33
CA PHE A 135 -15.88 -1.14 -1.91
C PHE A 135 -16.18 -2.44 -1.18
N LEU A 136 -17.06 -2.44 -0.18
CA LEU A 136 -17.40 -3.62 0.61
C LEU A 136 -18.14 -4.67 -0.23
N ALA A 137 -19.08 -4.25 -1.07
CA ALA A 137 -19.86 -5.14 -1.94
C ALA A 137 -18.97 -5.92 -2.91
N CYS A 138 -17.85 -5.34 -3.38
CA CYS A 138 -16.90 -6.05 -4.23
C CYS A 138 -15.80 -6.77 -3.41
N SER A 139 -15.33 -6.19 -2.31
CA SER A 139 -14.19 -6.72 -1.56
C SER A 139 -14.56 -7.95 -0.74
N ILE A 140 -15.74 -7.97 -0.11
CA ILE A 140 -16.17 -9.11 0.72
C ILE A 140 -16.27 -10.40 -0.11
N PRO A 141 -17.01 -10.45 -1.23
CA PRO A 141 -17.09 -11.66 -2.04
C PRO A 141 -15.73 -12.09 -2.60
N ALA A 142 -14.92 -11.14 -3.08
CA ALA A 142 -13.58 -11.44 -3.58
C ALA A 142 -12.69 -12.06 -2.50
N ASN A 143 -12.69 -11.50 -1.29
CA ASN A 143 -11.89 -11.99 -0.18
C ASN A 143 -12.39 -13.34 0.35
N VAL A 144 -13.70 -13.56 0.41
CA VAL A 144 -14.29 -14.86 0.78
C VAL A 144 -13.91 -15.95 -0.21
N LEU A 145 -14.01 -15.69 -1.52
CA LEU A 145 -13.62 -16.66 -2.55
C LEU A 145 -12.13 -17.00 -2.48
N ASN A 146 -11.27 -15.99 -2.30
CA ASN A 146 -9.83 -16.21 -2.12
C ASN A 146 -9.53 -16.96 -0.82
N ALA A 147 -10.25 -16.67 0.27
CA ALA A 147 -10.09 -17.37 1.53
C ALA A 147 -10.47 -18.86 1.40
N ILE A 148 -11.56 -19.19 0.70
CA ILE A 148 -11.94 -20.59 0.44
C ILE A 148 -10.87 -21.32 -0.38
N ASP A 149 -10.34 -20.69 -1.44
CA ASP A 149 -9.24 -21.26 -2.24
C ASP A 149 -8.01 -21.54 -1.37
N VAL A 150 -7.61 -20.57 -0.57
CA VAL A 150 -6.46 -20.67 0.36
C VAL A 150 -6.68 -21.75 1.42
N MET A 151 -7.83 -21.76 2.09
CA MET A 151 -8.14 -22.71 3.16
C MET A 151 -8.31 -24.14 2.63
N SER A 152 -8.47 -24.32 1.32
CA SER A 152 -8.46 -25.65 0.68
C SER A 152 -7.05 -26.26 0.58
N GLN A 153 -6.00 -25.45 0.78
CA GLN A 153 -4.62 -25.94 0.77
C GLN A 153 -4.33 -26.71 2.05
N ARG A 154 -3.79 -27.91 1.90
CA ARG A 154 -3.33 -28.74 3.02
C ARG A 154 -1.82 -28.87 2.96
N ALA A 155 -1.18 -28.69 4.12
CA ALA A 155 0.22 -29.04 4.29
C ALA A 155 0.37 -30.56 4.22
N VAL A 156 1.42 -31.02 3.54
CA VAL A 156 1.79 -32.43 3.47
C VAL A 156 3.15 -32.63 4.14
N PRO A 157 3.42 -33.84 4.69
CA PRO A 157 4.74 -34.17 5.20
C PRO A 157 5.83 -33.89 4.16
N GLN A 158 6.99 -33.45 4.63
CA GLN A 158 8.14 -33.18 3.77
C GLN A 158 8.57 -34.47 3.07
N ASP A 159 8.73 -34.42 1.75
CA ASP A 159 9.37 -35.48 0.99
C ASP A 159 10.91 -35.38 1.16
N THR A 160 11.60 -36.48 0.89
CA THR A 160 13.05 -36.58 1.05
C THR A 160 13.80 -35.51 0.24
N ILE A 161 13.27 -35.14 -0.94
CA ILE A 161 13.91 -34.15 -1.82
C ILE A 161 13.70 -32.74 -1.26
N SER A 162 12.50 -32.38 -0.81
CA SER A 162 12.27 -31.08 -0.16
C SER A 162 13.09 -30.93 1.13
N LEU A 163 13.24 -32.01 1.91
CA LEU A 163 14.12 -32.01 3.07
C LEU A 163 15.59 -31.78 2.68
N LEU A 164 16.08 -32.44 1.63
CA LEU A 164 17.45 -32.27 1.12
C LEU A 164 17.69 -30.86 0.57
N LEU A 165 16.68 -30.26 -0.04
CA LEU A 165 16.71 -28.89 -0.57
C LEU A 165 16.50 -27.82 0.52
N GLY A 166 16.16 -28.23 1.73
CA GLY A 166 15.92 -27.34 2.87
C GLY A 166 14.57 -26.61 2.81
N TYR A 167 13.56 -27.10 2.09
CA TYR A 167 12.24 -26.47 2.11
C TYR A 167 11.46 -26.88 3.35
N PRO A 168 10.98 -25.93 4.17
CA PRO A 168 10.36 -26.26 5.45
C PRO A 168 8.94 -26.80 5.34
N CYS A 169 8.22 -26.45 4.28
CA CYS A 169 6.81 -26.76 4.13
C CYS A 169 6.47 -27.15 2.70
N ASN A 170 5.66 -28.21 2.56
CA ASN A 170 5.08 -28.64 1.29
C ASN A 170 3.56 -28.50 1.35
N PHE A 171 2.96 -28.07 0.25
CA PHE A 171 1.51 -27.88 0.14
C PHE A 171 0.96 -28.66 -1.05
N LEU A 172 -0.23 -29.23 -0.89
CA LEU A 172 -0.96 -29.83 -2.01
C LEU A 172 -1.39 -28.77 -3.01
N VAL A 173 -1.54 -29.19 -4.27
CA VAL A 173 -2.10 -28.36 -5.34
C VAL A 173 -3.48 -27.84 -4.93
N ARG A 174 -3.76 -26.57 -5.23
CA ARG A 174 -5.06 -25.95 -4.91
C ARG A 174 -6.20 -26.72 -5.54
N GLN A 175 -7.23 -27.02 -4.75
CA GLN A 175 -8.38 -27.79 -5.21
C GLN A 175 -9.34 -26.98 -6.06
N ARG A 176 -9.37 -25.64 -5.88
CA ARG A 176 -10.38 -24.75 -6.46
C ARG A 176 -9.77 -23.50 -7.11
N PRO A 177 -8.91 -23.64 -8.15
CA PRO A 177 -8.32 -22.50 -8.85
C PRO A 177 -9.37 -21.64 -9.57
N ASP A 178 -10.55 -22.20 -9.84
CA ASP A 178 -11.73 -21.52 -10.38
C ASP A 178 -12.24 -20.40 -9.46
N LEU A 179 -12.30 -20.64 -8.15
CA LEU A 179 -12.74 -19.63 -7.18
C LEU A 179 -11.76 -18.45 -7.11
N SER A 180 -10.45 -18.72 -7.17
CA SER A 180 -9.42 -17.69 -7.23
C SER A 180 -9.55 -16.83 -8.49
N ALA A 181 -9.81 -17.46 -9.65
CA ALA A 181 -10.03 -16.74 -10.90
C ALA A 181 -11.26 -15.81 -10.81
N ILE A 182 -12.40 -16.30 -10.30
CA ILE A 182 -13.60 -15.47 -10.11
C ILE A 182 -13.30 -14.29 -9.17
N GLY A 183 -12.62 -14.53 -8.04
CA GLY A 183 -12.21 -13.48 -7.11
C GLY A 183 -11.29 -12.43 -7.74
N ALA A 184 -10.40 -12.85 -8.66
CA ALA A 184 -9.55 -11.95 -9.42
C ALA A 184 -10.37 -11.04 -10.36
N TYR A 185 -11.37 -11.58 -11.07
CA TYR A 185 -12.26 -10.78 -11.92
C TYR A 185 -13.11 -9.77 -11.13
N ILE A 186 -13.62 -10.15 -9.96
CA ILE A 186 -14.34 -9.21 -9.07
C ILE A 186 -13.39 -8.09 -8.63
N SER A 187 -12.15 -8.43 -8.29
CA SER A 187 -11.13 -7.44 -7.92
C SER A 187 -10.81 -6.49 -9.08
N LEU A 188 -10.72 -7.00 -10.31
CA LEU A 188 -10.51 -6.20 -11.52
C LEU A 188 -11.70 -5.27 -11.79
N ALA A 189 -12.94 -5.77 -11.66
CA ALA A 189 -14.15 -4.97 -11.84
C ALA A 189 -14.17 -3.80 -10.84
N ARG A 190 -13.88 -4.08 -9.56
CA ARG A 190 -13.74 -3.07 -8.51
C ARG A 190 -12.71 -2.00 -8.86
N THR A 191 -11.49 -2.38 -9.24
CA THR A 191 -10.45 -1.39 -9.59
C THR A 191 -10.80 -0.61 -10.86
N SER A 192 -11.47 -1.25 -11.82
CA SER A 192 -11.97 -0.58 -13.03
C SER A 192 -13.03 0.46 -12.69
N LEU A 193 -13.97 0.14 -11.77
CA LEU A 193 -14.95 1.11 -11.26
C LEU A 193 -14.27 2.30 -10.58
N THR A 194 -13.26 2.05 -9.72
CA THR A 194 -12.50 3.12 -9.07
C THR A 194 -11.77 4.00 -10.08
N LEU A 195 -11.16 3.41 -11.12
CA LEU A 195 -10.47 4.15 -12.17
C LEU A 195 -11.45 4.99 -12.99
N VAL A 196 -12.59 4.42 -13.41
CA VAL A 196 -13.62 5.15 -14.17
C VAL A 196 -14.16 6.31 -13.34
N ALA A 197 -14.48 6.08 -12.06
CA ALA A 197 -14.91 7.13 -11.15
C ALA A 197 -13.83 8.22 -10.95
N GLY A 198 -12.56 7.83 -10.81
CA GLY A 198 -11.43 8.74 -10.70
C GLY A 198 -11.22 9.58 -11.96
N LEU A 199 -11.24 8.96 -13.14
CA LEU A 199 -11.13 9.65 -14.43
C LEU A 199 -12.32 10.58 -14.68
N ALA A 200 -13.55 10.12 -14.43
CA ALA A 200 -14.73 10.96 -14.55
C ALA A 200 -14.65 12.18 -13.62
N THR A 201 -14.20 11.98 -12.38
CA THR A 201 -14.00 13.07 -11.41
C THR A 201 -12.93 14.06 -11.90
N LEU A 202 -11.81 13.57 -12.42
CA LEU A 202 -10.74 14.42 -12.97
C LEU A 202 -11.22 15.21 -14.21
N ILE A 203 -11.93 14.57 -15.13
CA ILE A 203 -12.38 15.18 -16.39
C ILE A 203 -13.53 16.17 -16.16
N ILE A 204 -14.53 15.83 -15.35
CA ILE A 204 -15.71 16.67 -15.18
C ILE A 204 -15.40 17.85 -14.26
N ARG A 205 -14.69 17.61 -13.16
CA ARG A 205 -14.53 18.60 -12.09
C ARG A 205 -13.25 19.43 -12.22
N TYR A 206 -12.17 18.78 -12.63
CA TYR A 206 -10.83 19.37 -12.52
C TYR A 206 -10.22 19.78 -13.86
N ARG A 207 -10.96 19.72 -14.97
CA ARG A 207 -10.46 20.09 -16.30
C ARG A 207 -9.89 21.52 -16.36
N ASN A 208 -10.46 22.44 -15.61
CA ASN A 208 -10.10 23.87 -15.65
C ASN A 208 -9.35 24.36 -14.41
N GLN A 209 -9.00 23.47 -13.46
CA GLN A 209 -8.32 23.85 -12.22
C GLN A 209 -6.82 23.53 -12.29
N ASN A 210 -5.98 24.54 -12.11
CA ASN A 210 -4.51 24.44 -12.19
C ASN A 210 -3.81 24.43 -10.81
N HIS A 211 -4.51 24.04 -9.74
CA HIS A 211 -3.90 23.99 -8.40
C HIS A 211 -2.80 22.92 -8.29
N ASN A 212 -1.75 23.20 -7.51
CA ASN A 212 -0.59 22.31 -7.34
C ASN A 212 -0.98 20.94 -6.78
N LEU A 213 -1.96 20.87 -5.88
CA LEU A 213 -2.49 19.60 -5.34
C LEU A 213 -3.02 18.69 -6.45
N ILE A 214 -3.86 19.21 -7.34
CA ILE A 214 -4.46 18.44 -8.44
C ILE A 214 -3.36 17.93 -9.36
N ARG A 215 -2.32 18.73 -9.59
CA ARG A 215 -1.16 18.31 -10.39
C ARG A 215 -0.44 17.13 -9.74
N VAL A 216 -0.26 17.13 -8.42
CA VAL A 216 0.37 16.02 -7.68
C VAL A 216 -0.51 14.78 -7.73
N ILE A 217 -1.82 14.89 -7.43
CA ILE A 217 -2.73 13.73 -7.43
C ILE A 217 -2.90 13.16 -8.84
N ARG A 218 -3.01 14.01 -9.88
CA ARG A 218 -3.09 13.57 -11.27
C ARG A 218 -1.82 12.86 -11.72
N ARG A 219 -0.65 13.36 -11.31
CA ARG A 219 0.64 12.75 -11.66
C ARG A 219 0.85 11.44 -10.92
N GLU A 220 0.88 11.47 -9.60
CA GLU A 220 1.23 10.31 -8.76
C GLU A 220 0.06 9.32 -8.62
N GLY A 221 -1.13 9.83 -8.27
CA GLY A 221 -2.34 9.00 -8.16
C GLY A 221 -2.77 8.43 -9.51
N GLY A 222 -2.68 9.21 -10.58
CA GLY A 222 -2.98 8.75 -11.94
C GLY A 222 -2.04 7.63 -12.41
N MET A 223 -0.72 7.79 -12.22
CA MET A 223 0.26 6.72 -12.51
C MET A 223 -0.04 5.45 -11.72
N TYR A 224 -0.46 5.59 -10.46
CA TYR A 224 -0.80 4.45 -9.63
C TYR A 224 -2.06 3.71 -10.11
N TYR A 225 -3.14 4.42 -10.44
CA TYR A 225 -4.36 3.77 -10.95
C TYR A 225 -4.12 3.05 -12.27
N ILE A 226 -3.37 3.66 -13.19
CA ILE A 226 -3.06 3.06 -14.49
C ILE A 226 -2.18 1.82 -14.30
N SER A 227 -1.10 1.92 -13.53
CA SER A 227 -0.22 0.77 -13.27
C SER A 227 -0.95 -0.37 -12.55
N SER A 228 -1.78 -0.05 -11.55
CA SER A 228 -2.61 -1.04 -10.87
C SER A 228 -3.59 -1.73 -11.82
N LEU A 229 -4.27 -0.98 -12.68
CA LEU A 229 -5.21 -1.54 -13.66
C LEU A 229 -4.49 -2.52 -14.60
N VAL A 230 -3.34 -2.11 -15.14
CA VAL A 230 -2.55 -2.96 -16.04
C VAL A 230 -2.09 -4.23 -15.31
N LEU A 231 -1.57 -4.12 -14.10
CA LEU A 231 -1.11 -5.27 -13.31
C LEU A 231 -2.26 -6.19 -12.90
N LEU A 232 -3.43 -5.65 -12.56
CA LEU A 232 -4.64 -6.42 -12.26
C LEU A 232 -5.19 -7.12 -13.51
N PHE A 233 -5.20 -6.46 -14.66
CA PHE A 233 -5.62 -7.04 -15.92
C PHE A 233 -4.69 -8.21 -16.31
N LEU A 234 -3.37 -8.01 -16.24
CA LEU A 234 -2.39 -9.07 -16.46
C LEU A 234 -2.56 -10.21 -15.46
N ALA A 235 -2.77 -9.91 -14.18
CA ALA A 235 -3.03 -10.94 -13.17
C ALA A 235 -4.28 -11.76 -13.52
N CYS A 236 -5.38 -11.12 -13.93
CA CYS A 236 -6.58 -11.82 -14.38
C CYS A 236 -6.31 -12.72 -15.59
N LEU A 237 -5.58 -12.24 -16.61
CA LEU A 237 -5.21 -13.05 -17.77
C LEU A 237 -4.39 -14.29 -17.39
N THR A 238 -3.54 -14.19 -16.36
CA THR A 238 -2.77 -15.33 -15.85
C THR A 238 -3.58 -16.26 -14.95
N SER A 239 -4.66 -15.77 -14.32
CA SER A 239 -5.56 -16.59 -13.50
C SER A 239 -6.64 -17.29 -14.32
N THR A 240 -6.89 -16.88 -15.56
CA THR A 240 -7.88 -17.53 -16.44
C THR A 240 -7.43 -18.96 -16.78
N PRO A 241 -8.22 -19.99 -16.44
CA PRO A 241 -7.91 -21.37 -16.81
C PRO A 241 -7.76 -21.50 -18.33
N LYS A 242 -6.76 -22.27 -18.78
CA LYS A 242 -6.44 -22.51 -20.21
C LYS A 242 -5.94 -21.28 -20.97
N SER A 243 -5.52 -20.22 -20.30
CA SER A 243 -4.85 -19.10 -20.95
C SER A 243 -3.54 -19.57 -21.62
N PRO A 244 -3.27 -19.19 -22.87
CA PRO A 244 -2.01 -19.56 -23.54
C PRO A 244 -0.78 -18.86 -22.92
N ILE A 245 -1.00 -17.90 -22.01
CA ILE A 245 0.03 -17.09 -21.35
C ILE A 245 0.43 -17.70 -19.98
N THR A 246 -0.06 -18.89 -19.64
CA THR A 246 0.11 -19.49 -18.30
C THR A 246 1.50 -20.11 -18.12
N ASN A 247 2.55 -19.32 -18.27
CA ASN A 247 3.87 -19.68 -17.77
C ASN A 247 3.92 -19.34 -16.27
N ALA A 248 4.19 -20.32 -15.41
CA ALA A 248 4.27 -20.13 -13.96
C ALA A 248 5.21 -18.98 -13.55
N VAL A 249 6.27 -18.76 -14.34
CA VAL A 249 7.23 -17.66 -14.15
C VAL A 249 6.59 -16.29 -14.37
N GLN A 250 5.73 -16.16 -15.39
CA GLN A 250 5.11 -14.88 -15.74
C GLN A 250 4.06 -14.48 -14.71
N SER A 251 3.21 -15.42 -14.28
CA SER A 251 2.20 -15.18 -13.24
C SER A 251 2.83 -14.65 -11.95
N GLU A 252 3.99 -15.19 -11.60
CA GLU A 252 4.68 -14.87 -10.34
C GLU A 252 5.48 -13.57 -10.43
N THR A 253 6.01 -13.27 -11.61
CA THR A 253 6.59 -11.94 -11.90
C THR A 253 5.51 -10.87 -11.80
N ILE A 254 4.35 -11.08 -12.43
CA ILE A 254 3.21 -10.16 -12.37
C ILE A 254 2.73 -9.99 -10.93
N TRP A 255 2.63 -11.09 -10.18
CA TRP A 255 2.25 -11.07 -8.77
C TRP A 255 3.24 -10.26 -7.91
N SER A 256 4.55 -10.46 -8.10
CA SER A 256 5.61 -9.73 -7.38
C SER A 256 5.61 -8.24 -7.71
N LEU A 257 5.47 -7.88 -8.99
CA LEU A 257 5.36 -6.49 -9.42
C LEU A 257 4.10 -5.84 -8.87
N LYS A 258 2.96 -6.54 -8.90
CA LYS A 258 1.71 -6.06 -8.31
C LYS A 258 1.89 -5.77 -6.82
N LEU A 259 2.46 -6.69 -6.05
CA LEU A 259 2.72 -6.47 -4.63
C LEU A 259 3.58 -5.22 -4.39
N LEU A 260 4.71 -5.12 -5.10
CA LEU A 260 5.65 -4.00 -4.98
C LEU A 260 4.99 -2.66 -5.34
N PHE A 261 4.41 -2.54 -6.54
CA PHE A 261 3.85 -1.29 -7.00
C PHE A 261 2.65 -0.85 -6.19
N THR A 262 1.72 -1.76 -5.87
CA THR A 262 0.53 -1.46 -5.08
C THR A 262 0.88 -0.90 -3.70
N THR A 263 1.87 -1.49 -3.03
CA THR A 263 2.25 -1.06 -1.68
C THR A 263 3.10 0.21 -1.69
N VAL A 264 4.08 0.33 -2.59
CA VAL A 264 4.94 1.53 -2.72
C VAL A 264 4.13 2.75 -3.14
N PHE A 265 3.21 2.61 -4.10
CA PHE A 265 2.42 3.74 -4.55
C PHE A 265 1.37 4.16 -3.53
N ALA A 266 0.73 3.22 -2.82
CA ALA A 266 -0.18 3.56 -1.72
C ALA A 266 0.53 4.36 -0.61
N ASP A 267 1.73 3.91 -0.21
CA ASP A 267 2.57 4.57 0.79
C ASP A 267 2.99 5.99 0.34
N ARG A 268 3.52 6.12 -0.88
CA ARG A 268 3.92 7.42 -1.45
C ARG A 268 2.75 8.38 -1.61
N LEU A 269 1.59 7.89 -2.04
CA LEU A 269 0.41 8.73 -2.22
C LEU A 269 -0.02 9.35 -0.88
N LEU A 270 -0.07 8.54 0.19
CA LEU A 270 -0.44 9.03 1.53
C LEU A 270 0.58 10.01 2.11
N LEU A 271 1.88 9.70 2.01
CA LEU A 271 2.94 10.62 2.47
C LEU A 271 2.90 11.94 1.70
N ARG A 272 2.67 11.90 0.38
CA ARG A 272 2.61 13.11 -0.45
C ARG A 272 1.35 13.93 -0.20
N MET A 273 0.19 13.31 -0.02
CA MET A 273 -1.04 14.01 0.33
C MET A 273 -0.90 14.81 1.63
N LYS A 274 -0.06 14.32 2.55
CA LYS A 274 0.19 15.00 3.82
C LYS A 274 1.11 16.21 3.71
N LYS A 275 2.07 16.18 2.80
CA LYS A 275 3.02 17.30 2.58
C LYS A 275 2.40 18.50 1.86
N VAL A 276 1.19 18.37 1.33
CA VAL A 276 0.53 19.50 0.65
C VAL A 276 -0.10 20.42 1.68
N ASP A 277 0.73 21.33 2.22
CA ASP A 277 0.35 22.40 3.16
C ASP A 277 -0.38 23.57 2.46
N ASP A 278 -1.33 23.26 1.59
CA ASP A 278 -2.13 24.29 0.94
C ASP A 278 -3.33 24.60 1.86
N PRO A 279 -3.41 25.77 2.52
CA PRO A 279 -4.34 26.01 3.63
C PRO A 279 -5.82 25.82 3.25
N GLY A 280 -6.19 26.09 1.99
CA GLY A 280 -7.55 25.82 1.47
C GLY A 280 -7.83 24.33 1.26
N THR A 281 -6.81 23.56 0.93
CA THR A 281 -6.91 22.09 0.82
C THR A 281 -6.87 21.45 2.21
N GLN A 282 -6.06 22.00 3.11
CA GLN A 282 -5.92 21.54 4.48
C GLN A 282 -7.24 21.65 5.23
N ALA A 283 -8.07 22.68 5.02
CA ALA A 283 -9.40 22.74 5.64
C ALA A 283 -10.28 21.53 5.24
N VAL A 284 -10.28 21.16 3.96
CA VAL A 284 -11.10 20.06 3.43
C VAL A 284 -10.49 18.69 3.77
N ILE A 285 -9.19 18.50 3.57
CA ILE A 285 -8.50 17.25 3.91
C ILE A 285 -8.45 17.07 5.43
N SER A 286 -8.27 18.14 6.21
CA SER A 286 -8.28 18.08 7.66
C SER A 286 -9.67 17.81 8.19
N SER A 287 -10.77 18.37 7.66
CA SER A 287 -12.10 17.95 8.16
C SER A 287 -12.41 16.49 7.82
N LEU A 288 -11.92 15.97 6.69
CA LEU A 288 -12.28 14.65 6.18
C LEU A 288 -11.40 13.49 6.61
N VAL A 289 -10.10 13.74 6.68
CA VAL A 289 -9.10 12.74 7.10
C VAL A 289 -8.69 12.99 8.55
N PHE A 290 -8.85 14.23 9.04
CA PHE A 290 -8.31 14.62 10.32
C PHE A 290 -9.24 15.45 11.19
N ASP A 291 -10.53 15.09 11.29
CA ASP A 291 -11.50 15.97 11.91
C ASP A 291 -11.05 16.46 13.29
N HIS A 292 -11.20 17.77 13.45
CA HIS A 292 -10.81 18.52 14.62
C HIS A 292 -12.00 18.44 15.54
N ASP A 293 -11.84 17.93 16.77
CA ASP A 293 -12.82 18.14 17.82
C ASP A 293 -12.96 19.66 18.00
N SER A 294 -13.90 20.25 17.26
CA SER A 294 -14.43 21.57 17.55
C SER A 294 -15.44 21.44 18.68
N ASP A 295 -15.04 20.78 19.77
CA ASP A 295 -15.53 21.07 21.11
C ASP A 295 -14.87 22.38 21.57
N GLN A 296 -14.96 23.43 20.75
CA GLN A 296 -15.14 24.76 21.31
C GLN A 296 -16.54 24.75 21.91
N SER A 297 -16.60 24.19 23.12
CA SER A 297 -17.53 24.60 24.15
C SER A 297 -17.51 26.11 24.18
N THR A 298 -18.43 26.74 23.44
CA THR A 298 -18.81 28.12 23.64
C THR A 298 -19.12 28.22 25.13
N PRO A 299 -18.31 28.92 25.94
CA PRO A 299 -18.72 29.19 27.29
C PRO A 299 -20.01 29.99 27.16
N LEU A 300 -21.11 29.39 27.63
CA LEU A 300 -22.34 30.10 27.92
C LEU A 300 -21.97 31.20 28.91
N SER A 301 -21.63 32.37 28.37
CA SER A 301 -21.49 33.62 29.09
C SER A 301 -22.89 34.08 29.48
N GLY A 302 -23.44 33.42 30.50
CA GLY A 302 -24.54 33.92 31.30
C GLY A 302 -24.00 34.61 32.54
N GLY A 303 -24.42 35.86 32.75
CA GLY A 303 -24.26 36.61 34.01
C GLY A 303 -23.21 37.73 33.91
N SER A 304 -23.58 38.98 33.63
CA SER A 304 -24.28 39.96 34.48
C SER A 304 -23.31 40.88 35.23
N GLY A 305 -23.18 42.10 34.72
CA GLY A 305 -23.02 43.35 35.48
C GLY A 305 -21.72 43.60 36.25
N ASP A 306 -20.93 44.58 35.80
CA ASP A 306 -20.53 45.71 36.66
C ASP A 306 -19.97 46.87 35.81
N PRO A 307 -20.44 48.13 35.96
CA PRO A 307 -19.78 49.30 35.41
C PRO A 307 -18.97 50.00 36.50
N GLY A 308 -17.64 49.90 36.45
CA GLY A 308 -16.81 50.62 37.41
C GLY A 308 -15.32 50.55 37.13
N GLU A 309 -14.74 51.75 36.98
CA GLU A 309 -13.42 52.14 37.47
C GLU A 309 -12.25 52.20 36.45
N GLU A 310 -12.01 53.45 36.03
CA GLU A 310 -10.77 54.00 35.49
C GLU A 310 -9.59 53.87 36.49
N ALA A 311 -8.40 53.51 36.00
CA ALA A 311 -7.08 54.05 36.41
C ALA A 311 -5.99 53.25 35.68
N LEU A 312 -5.32 53.78 34.66
CA LEU A 312 -4.16 54.69 34.74
C LEU A 312 -2.91 54.03 35.34
N ARG A 313 -1.96 53.65 34.46
CA ARG A 313 -0.48 53.57 34.63
C ARG A 313 0.09 52.57 33.61
N ASP A 314 1.28 52.70 33.05
CA ASP A 314 2.32 53.73 33.06
C ASP A 314 3.26 53.33 31.91
N GLU A 315 3.82 54.30 31.23
CA GLU A 315 4.89 54.10 30.27
C GLU A 315 6.13 53.53 30.98
N ARG A 316 6.79 52.54 30.37
CA ARG A 316 8.24 52.39 30.48
C ARG A 316 8.81 51.58 29.32
N GLU A 317 9.13 52.35 28.30
CA GLU A 317 10.19 52.11 27.34
C GLU A 317 11.54 51.98 28.08
N ALA A 318 12.31 50.93 27.75
CA ALA A 318 13.78 50.99 27.74
C ALA A 318 14.35 49.85 26.86
N PRO A 319 15.46 50.09 26.15
CA PRO A 319 15.97 49.24 25.06
C PRO A 319 17.19 48.37 25.47
N ASN A 320 17.68 47.61 24.46
CA ASN A 320 19.02 46.98 24.28
C ASN A 320 19.19 45.49 24.70
N PRO A 321 20.22 44.79 24.19
CA PRO A 321 20.80 44.75 22.82
C PRO A 321 21.16 43.29 22.39
N GLU A 322 21.93 43.14 21.30
CA GLU A 322 22.72 41.98 20.83
C GLU A 322 21.97 40.96 19.94
N GLU A 323 22.07 41.06 18.61
CA GLU A 323 23.19 40.59 17.76
C GLU A 323 23.65 39.15 18.08
N GLY A 324 22.98 38.19 17.43
CA GLY A 324 23.38 36.79 17.37
C GLY A 324 23.35 36.30 15.93
N GLU A 325 24.48 36.51 15.25
CA GLU A 325 24.85 36.03 13.92
C GLU A 325 24.75 34.49 13.82
N ILE A 326 23.85 33.96 12.97
CA ILE A 326 23.87 32.55 12.55
C ILE A 326 23.85 32.47 11.03
N VAL A 327 25.07 32.47 10.48
CA VAL A 327 25.61 31.49 9.53
C VAL A 327 24.64 31.00 8.44
N SER A 328 24.76 31.62 7.27
CA SER A 328 24.29 31.13 5.97
C SER A 328 25.19 29.99 5.49
N VAL A 329 24.63 28.78 5.37
CA VAL A 329 25.31 27.61 4.79
C VAL A 329 24.61 27.21 3.49
N VAL A 330 25.34 27.50 2.40
CA VAL A 330 25.47 26.71 1.16
C VAL A 330 24.22 26.60 0.29
N GLU A 331 24.05 27.62 -0.55
CA GLU A 331 23.35 27.53 -1.82
C GLU A 331 24.36 27.07 -2.91
N THR A 332 24.40 25.76 -3.19
CA THR A 332 25.17 25.21 -4.30
C THR A 332 24.49 25.54 -5.63
N ARG A 333 25.07 26.56 -6.26
CA ARG A 333 24.92 27.01 -7.64
C ARG A 333 25.39 25.92 -8.63
N GLU A 334 24.47 25.12 -9.16
CA GLU A 334 24.73 24.35 -10.38
C GLU A 334 24.72 25.29 -11.58
N LYS A 335 25.93 25.62 -12.05
CA LYS A 335 26.17 26.34 -13.29
C LYS A 335 25.94 25.42 -14.48
N GLU A 336 25.22 25.98 -15.44
CA GLU A 336 25.25 25.70 -16.87
C GLU A 336 26.63 25.26 -17.38
N LEU A 337 26.70 24.09 -18.01
CA LEU A 337 27.76 23.78 -18.97
C LEU A 337 27.19 22.84 -20.04
N GLY A 338 27.02 23.35 -21.26
CA GLY A 338 26.55 22.53 -22.37
C GLY A 338 26.17 23.31 -23.63
N LYS A 339 27.05 24.18 -24.13
CA LYS A 339 26.90 24.80 -25.45
C LYS A 339 28.22 24.75 -26.22
N ARG A 340 28.13 24.18 -27.42
CA ARG A 340 29.05 24.24 -28.58
C ARG A 340 30.42 23.57 -28.48
N VAL A 341 30.59 22.53 -29.31
CA VAL A 341 31.71 22.44 -30.24
C VAL A 341 31.14 22.06 -31.61
N GLU A 342 31.26 22.99 -32.56
CA GLU A 342 31.24 22.73 -34.00
C GLU A 342 32.69 22.43 -34.40
N VAL A 343 32.92 21.33 -35.13
CA VAL A 343 34.00 21.16 -36.11
C VAL A 343 33.43 20.38 -37.28
#